data_AF-K4AI90-F1
#
_entry.id   AF-K4AI90-F1
#
_cell.length_a   1.000
_cell.length_b   1.000
_cell.length_c   1.000
_cell.angle_alpha   90.00
_cell.angle_beta   90.00
_cell.angle_gamma   90.00
#
_symmetry.space_group_name_H-M   'P 1'
#
loop_
_entity.id
_entity.type
_entity.pdbx_description
1 polymer ?
#
loop_
_entity_poly.entity_id
_entity_poly.type
_entity_poly.pdbx_seq_one_letter_code
_entity_poly.pdbx_strand_id
1 'polypeptide(L)'
;MEAQNVEVAALVHKIAGLHAAIAKLPSLSPSPQVDALFTDLVMACVPPSPVDVTKLDPEAQRMREELIRLCSDAEGHLEAHYSDMLNAFDNPLDHLGRFPYFSNYINLSKLEYDLLVRYIPGLAPSRVAFVGSGPLPFSSLVLAARHLPNTVFDNYDRSGAANDRARKLVRADEDLRKRMAFHTVDVANLTDELGKYDVVFLAALVGMAAEDKAKVVAHLGRHMADGAALVVRSAHGARGFLYPIVDPEDIRRGGFDVLTVYHPDDEVINSVIVARKIDANANMEVAALVQKITSLHAAITKLPSLSPSPDVDRLFTELVMACVPPSPVDVTKLAPDAQKMREELIRLCSDAEGHLEAHYSDMLNAFDNPLDHLSRFPYFSNYINLSKLEYDLLVRYIPGLAPSRVAFVGSGPLPFSSLVLAARHLPNTVFDNYDRSGAANDRARKLVRADEDLRKRMTFHTVDVANLTDELGKYDVVFLAALVGMAAEDKAKVVAHLGRHMADGAALVVRSAHGARGFLYPVVDPEDICRGGFDVRAVYHPDDEVINSVIIARKVGAHGNGLQNGQHANARGAVPICCKVEASALQKREEMAAKELSI
;
A
#
# COMPACT_ATOMS: atom_id res chain seq x y z
N MET A 1 27.61 -14.96 -8.84
CA MET A 1 27.63 -15.97 -7.77
C MET A 1 29.01 -16.11 -7.16
N GLU A 2 30.03 -16.54 -7.89
CA GLU A 2 31.39 -16.73 -7.31
C GLU A 2 32.03 -15.44 -6.78
N ALA A 3 31.98 -14.34 -7.54
CA ALA A 3 32.49 -13.04 -7.08
C ALA A 3 31.72 -12.47 -5.87
N GLN A 4 30.40 -12.67 -5.82
CA GLN A 4 29.55 -12.27 -4.68
C GLN A 4 29.90 -13.09 -3.43
N ASN A 5 30.14 -14.39 -3.58
CA ASN A 5 30.54 -15.25 -2.46
C ASN A 5 31.92 -14.86 -1.90
N VAL A 6 32.85 -14.44 -2.77
CA VAL A 6 34.17 -13.93 -2.35
C VAL A 6 34.03 -12.62 -1.56
N GLU A 7 33.18 -11.69 -2.02
CA GLU A 7 32.90 -10.43 -1.33
C GLU A 7 32.28 -10.66 0.05
N VAL A 8 31.27 -11.54 0.14
CA VAL A 8 30.63 -11.91 1.40
C VAL A 8 31.63 -12.53 2.37
N ALA A 9 32.46 -13.48 1.90
CA ALA A 9 33.47 -14.12 2.72
C ALA A 9 34.51 -13.11 3.25
N ALA A 10 34.94 -12.16 2.41
CA ALA A 10 35.87 -11.11 2.81
C ALA A 10 35.27 -10.18 3.88
N LEU A 11 34.00 -9.78 3.72
CA LEU A 11 33.30 -8.99 4.71
C LEU A 11 33.17 -9.74 6.04
N VAL A 12 32.66 -10.97 6.02
CA VAL A 12 32.50 -11.80 7.23
C VAL A 12 33.84 -11.98 7.95
N HIS A 13 34.93 -12.22 7.21
CA HIS A 13 36.27 -12.33 7.78
C HIS A 13 36.73 -11.03 8.45
N LYS A 14 36.51 -9.87 7.80
CA LYS A 14 36.81 -8.56 8.39
C LYS A 14 36.00 -8.33 9.67
N ILE A 15 34.70 -8.64 9.67
CA ILE A 15 33.82 -8.50 10.83
C ILE A 15 34.27 -9.42 11.97
N ALA A 16 34.64 -10.67 11.68
CA ALA A 16 35.18 -11.58 12.68
C ALA A 16 36.49 -11.06 13.31
N GLY A 17 37.37 -10.45 12.51
CA GLY A 17 38.58 -9.79 13.02
C GLY A 17 38.27 -8.62 13.95
N LEU A 18 37.30 -7.77 13.59
CA LEU A 18 36.85 -6.65 14.41
C LEU A 18 36.17 -7.11 15.70
N HIS A 19 35.28 -8.11 15.62
CA HIS A 19 34.66 -8.75 16.78
C HIS A 19 35.71 -9.27 17.75
N ALA A 20 36.71 -10.02 17.27
CA ALA A 20 37.78 -10.55 18.11
C ALA A 20 38.65 -9.44 18.74
N ALA A 21 38.83 -8.31 18.06
CA ALA A 21 39.55 -7.16 18.62
C ALA A 21 38.73 -6.43 19.70
N ILE A 22 37.43 -6.20 19.44
CA ILE A 22 36.51 -5.54 20.37
C ILE A 22 36.32 -6.39 21.62
N ALA A 23 36.11 -7.70 21.48
CA ALA A 23 35.90 -8.63 22.60
C ALA A 23 37.11 -8.73 23.55
N LYS A 24 38.31 -8.33 23.09
CA LYS A 24 39.54 -8.29 23.91
C LYS A 24 39.74 -6.97 24.65
N LEU A 25 38.91 -5.96 24.39
CA LEU A 25 39.04 -4.67 25.07
C LEU A 25 38.72 -4.83 26.57
N PRO A 26 39.50 -4.20 27.46
CA PRO A 26 39.24 -4.26 28.90
C PRO A 26 38.00 -3.43 29.30
N SER A 27 37.56 -2.51 28.44
CA SER A 27 36.39 -1.66 28.63
C SER A 27 35.84 -1.21 27.28
N LEU A 28 34.52 -1.04 27.21
CA LEU A 28 33.81 -0.44 26.07
C LEU A 28 33.46 1.04 26.32
N SER A 29 33.99 1.66 27.37
CA SER A 29 33.84 3.10 27.59
C SER A 29 34.57 3.91 26.51
N PRO A 30 34.07 5.10 26.13
CA PRO A 30 34.66 5.91 25.08
C PRO A 30 36.17 6.13 25.28
N SER A 31 36.93 5.82 24.24
CA SER A 31 38.39 5.98 24.20
C SER A 31 38.86 5.91 22.75
N PRO A 32 40.02 6.47 22.38
CA PRO A 32 40.49 6.47 21.00
C PRO A 32 40.55 5.07 20.37
N GLN A 33 40.85 4.03 21.17
CA GLN A 33 40.91 2.65 20.69
C GLN A 33 39.52 2.05 20.45
N VAL A 34 38.58 2.28 21.38
CA VAL A 34 37.18 1.85 21.25
C VAL A 34 36.55 2.55 20.04
N ASP A 35 36.69 3.87 19.97
CA ASP A 35 36.11 4.70 18.92
C ASP A 35 36.62 4.28 17.54
N ALA A 36 37.92 3.98 17.40
CA ALA A 36 38.51 3.50 16.15
C ALA A 36 37.92 2.14 15.72
N LEU A 37 37.83 1.17 16.63
CA LEU A 37 37.32 -0.17 16.32
C LEU A 37 35.84 -0.15 15.93
N PHE A 38 35.00 0.61 16.64
CA PHE A 38 33.59 0.75 16.29
C PHE A 38 33.39 1.58 15.03
N THR A 39 34.23 2.58 14.76
CA THR A 39 34.23 3.30 13.48
C THR A 39 34.55 2.35 12.33
N ASP A 40 35.59 1.53 12.45
CA ASP A 40 35.95 0.54 11.44
C ASP A 40 34.83 -0.49 11.20
N LEU A 41 34.13 -0.87 12.27
CA LEU A 41 32.97 -1.76 12.19
C LEU A 41 31.80 -1.11 11.45
N VAL A 42 31.42 0.11 11.82
CA VAL A 42 30.35 0.84 11.11
C VAL A 42 30.72 1.04 9.64
N MET A 43 31.95 1.46 9.36
CA MET A 43 32.44 1.66 7.99
C MET A 43 32.50 0.36 7.17
N ALA A 44 32.59 -0.80 7.81
CA ALA A 44 32.46 -2.09 7.13
C ALA A 44 31.00 -2.46 6.81
N CYS A 45 30.03 -1.96 7.59
CA CYS A 45 28.62 -2.32 7.49
C CYS A 45 27.75 -1.34 6.70
N VAL A 46 28.18 -0.08 6.53
CA VAL A 46 27.43 0.95 5.79
C VAL A 46 27.38 0.71 4.27
N PRO A 47 28.48 0.32 3.60
CA PRO A 47 28.46 0.11 2.16
C PRO A 47 27.44 -0.98 1.74
N PRO A 48 26.80 -0.84 0.57
CA PRO A 48 25.95 -1.89 0.02
C PRO A 48 26.73 -3.20 -0.08
N SER A 49 26.13 -4.30 0.38
CA SER A 49 26.75 -5.62 0.36
C SER A 49 25.70 -6.68 0.04
N PRO A 50 26.03 -7.72 -0.76
CA PRO A 50 25.12 -8.83 -1.05
C PRO A 50 24.95 -9.81 0.12
N VAL A 51 25.57 -9.55 1.29
CA VAL A 51 25.47 -10.43 2.46
C VAL A 51 24.05 -10.52 2.98
N ASP A 52 23.57 -11.75 3.15
CA ASP A 52 22.38 -12.05 3.94
C ASP A 52 22.83 -12.56 5.30
N VAL A 53 22.89 -11.66 6.28
CA VAL A 53 23.38 -11.99 7.63
C VAL A 53 22.48 -13.01 8.34
N THR A 54 21.26 -13.25 7.87
CA THR A 54 20.34 -14.25 8.45
C THR A 54 20.66 -15.67 8.00
N LYS A 55 21.42 -15.81 6.90
CA LYS A 55 21.81 -17.11 6.31
C LYS A 55 23.26 -17.49 6.58
N LEU A 56 23.95 -16.76 7.45
CA LEU A 56 25.31 -17.11 7.88
C LEU A 56 25.30 -18.45 8.61
N ASP A 57 26.45 -19.12 8.59
CA ASP A 57 26.65 -20.38 9.31
C ASP A 57 26.51 -20.18 10.84
N PRO A 58 26.34 -21.27 11.62
CA PRO A 58 26.10 -21.18 13.06
C PRO A 58 27.24 -20.53 13.88
N GLU A 59 28.48 -20.52 13.38
CA GLU A 59 29.58 -19.83 14.06
C GLU A 59 29.48 -18.32 13.84
N ALA A 60 29.26 -17.90 12.60
CA ALA A 60 29.05 -16.51 12.25
C ALA A 60 27.76 -15.92 12.86
N GLN A 61 26.69 -16.71 13.04
CA GLN A 61 25.50 -16.26 13.80
C GLN A 61 25.81 -15.99 15.27
N ARG A 62 26.57 -16.87 15.94
CA ARG A 62 26.98 -16.66 17.33
C ARG A 62 27.86 -15.41 17.49
N MET A 63 28.81 -15.23 16.58
CA MET A 63 29.63 -14.01 16.52
C MET A 63 28.76 -12.77 16.35
N ARG A 64 27.77 -12.80 15.44
CA ARG A 64 26.83 -11.71 15.22
C ARG A 64 26.02 -11.39 16.47
N GLU A 65 25.47 -12.38 17.15
CA GLU A 65 24.71 -12.19 18.39
C GLU A 65 25.57 -11.55 19.50
N GLU A 66 26.81 -11.98 19.64
CA GLU A 66 27.75 -11.38 20.58
C GLU A 66 28.12 -9.95 20.19
N LEU A 67 28.36 -9.69 18.90
CA LEU A 67 28.68 -8.37 18.38
C LEU A 67 27.55 -7.36 18.62
N ILE A 68 26.28 -7.77 18.45
CA ILE A 68 25.12 -6.93 18.77
C ILE A 68 25.11 -6.54 20.26
N ARG A 69 25.45 -7.47 21.17
CA ARG A 69 25.56 -7.16 22.61
C ARG A 69 26.69 -6.17 22.88
N LEU A 70 27.86 -6.38 22.27
CA LEU A 70 29.00 -5.47 22.39
C LEU A 70 28.66 -4.07 21.85
N CYS A 71 27.94 -3.97 20.72
CA CYS A 71 27.43 -2.69 20.21
C CYS A 71 26.47 -2.05 21.20
N SER A 72 25.52 -2.81 21.75
CA SER A 72 24.58 -2.30 22.75
C SER A 72 25.27 -1.73 23.99
N ASP A 73 26.28 -2.42 24.51
CA ASP A 73 27.01 -2.00 25.70
C ASP A 73 27.87 -0.75 25.39
N ALA A 74 28.56 -0.73 24.26
CA ALA A 74 29.38 0.41 23.83
C ALA A 74 28.52 1.66 23.58
N GLU A 75 27.38 1.53 22.89
CA GLU A 75 26.43 2.62 22.68
C GLU A 75 25.90 3.16 24.01
N GLY A 76 25.50 2.29 24.93
CA GLY A 76 25.06 2.69 26.27
C GLY A 76 26.13 3.46 27.05
N HIS A 77 27.40 3.03 26.97
CA HIS A 77 28.52 3.75 27.57
C HIS A 77 28.79 5.10 26.91
N LEU A 78 28.74 5.17 25.59
CA LEU A 78 28.91 6.39 24.82
C LEU A 78 27.83 7.42 25.16
N GLU A 79 26.56 7.01 25.11
CA GLU A 79 25.42 7.86 25.45
C GLU A 79 25.50 8.33 26.91
N ALA A 80 25.90 7.47 27.86
CA ALA A 80 26.10 7.85 29.25
C ALA A 80 27.21 8.89 29.41
N HIS A 81 28.36 8.68 28.77
CA HIS A 81 29.48 9.63 28.79
C HIS A 81 29.08 11.01 28.27
N TYR A 82 28.42 11.05 27.10
CA TYR A 82 27.97 12.31 26.51
C TYR A 82 26.85 12.94 27.33
N SER A 83 25.94 12.16 27.91
CA SER A 83 24.92 12.70 28.81
C SER A 83 25.52 13.34 30.06
N ASP A 84 26.52 12.71 30.67
CA ASP A 84 27.22 13.27 31.84
C ASP A 84 27.96 14.55 31.47
N MET A 85 28.62 14.59 30.30
CA MET A 85 29.29 15.78 29.77
C MET A 85 28.31 16.92 29.46
N LEU A 86 27.18 16.62 28.80
CA LEU A 86 26.14 17.60 28.47
C LEU A 86 25.47 18.15 29.73
N ASN A 87 25.25 17.29 30.73
CA ASN A 87 24.68 17.68 32.02
C ASN A 87 25.58 18.60 32.86
N ALA A 88 26.84 18.81 32.47
CA ALA A 88 27.74 19.79 33.09
C ALA A 88 27.47 21.24 32.62
N PHE A 89 26.73 21.43 31.52
CA PHE A 89 26.33 22.76 31.04
C PHE A 89 25.04 23.24 31.72
N ASP A 90 24.86 24.55 31.82
CA ASP A 90 23.63 25.14 32.37
C ASP A 90 22.40 24.74 31.53
N ASN A 91 22.52 24.82 30.21
CA ASN A 91 21.53 24.38 29.22
C ASN A 91 22.10 23.21 28.39
N PRO A 92 21.87 21.94 28.79
CA PRO A 92 22.44 20.79 28.07
C PRO A 92 22.01 20.72 26.59
N LEU A 93 20.78 21.13 26.27
CA LEU A 93 20.20 20.99 24.94
C LEU A 93 20.88 21.87 23.87
N ASP A 94 21.44 23.02 24.27
CA ASP A 94 22.18 23.93 23.37
C ASP A 94 23.49 23.31 22.86
N HIS A 95 23.92 22.21 23.48
CA HIS A 95 25.20 21.56 23.20
C HIS A 95 25.06 20.17 22.60
N LEU A 96 23.84 19.74 22.22
CA LEU A 96 23.59 18.42 21.62
C LEU A 96 24.46 18.15 20.38
N GLY A 97 24.82 19.19 19.63
CA GLY A 97 25.70 19.10 18.45
C GLY A 97 27.12 18.58 18.74
N ARG A 98 27.51 18.43 20.02
CA ARG A 98 28.78 17.80 20.41
C ARG A 98 28.75 16.28 20.35
N PHE A 99 27.58 15.66 20.29
CA PHE A 99 27.46 14.21 20.18
C PHE A 99 27.89 13.75 18.78
N PRO A 100 28.78 12.74 18.64
CA PRO A 100 29.36 12.36 17.35
C PRO A 100 28.31 11.96 16.29
N TYR A 101 27.21 11.35 16.73
CA TYR A 101 26.13 10.89 15.84
C TYR A 101 24.95 11.87 15.78
N PHE A 102 25.14 13.14 16.15
CA PHE A 102 24.09 14.16 16.16
C PHE A 102 23.29 14.19 14.84
N SER A 103 23.98 14.33 13.70
CA SER A 103 23.33 14.41 12.38
C SER A 103 22.56 13.15 12.04
N ASN A 104 23.09 11.97 12.39
CA ASN A 104 22.45 10.68 12.13
C ASN A 104 21.13 10.58 12.88
N TYR A 105 21.09 11.02 14.14
CA TYR A 105 19.86 11.03 14.92
C TYR A 105 18.85 12.07 14.44
N ILE A 106 19.29 13.25 13.98
CA ILE A 106 18.39 14.23 13.33
C ILE A 106 17.73 13.60 12.10
N ASN A 107 18.53 12.97 11.23
CA ASN A 107 18.04 12.38 9.98
C ASN A 107 17.12 11.19 10.26
N LEU A 108 17.50 10.30 11.18
CA LEU A 108 16.68 9.14 11.57
C LEU A 108 15.34 9.57 12.16
N SER A 109 15.32 10.50 13.11
CA SER A 109 14.06 10.94 13.72
C SER A 109 13.15 11.68 12.74
N LYS A 110 13.73 12.45 11.81
CA LYS A 110 12.96 13.05 10.71
C LYS A 110 12.38 11.98 9.79
N LEU A 111 13.18 10.99 9.39
CA LEU A 111 12.74 9.86 8.56
C LEU A 111 11.58 9.10 9.22
N GLU A 112 11.72 8.77 10.50
CA GLU A 112 10.67 8.08 11.26
C GLU A 112 9.37 8.89 11.31
N TYR A 113 9.45 10.20 11.54
CA TYR A 113 8.30 11.10 11.52
C TYR A 113 7.65 11.16 10.12
N ASP A 114 8.45 11.34 9.07
CA ASP A 114 7.97 11.45 7.70
C ASP A 114 7.26 10.17 7.25
N LEU A 115 7.82 9.00 7.57
CA LEU A 115 7.18 7.71 7.31
C LEU A 115 5.86 7.59 8.09
N LEU A 116 5.86 7.95 9.36
CA LEU A 116 4.67 7.87 10.20
C LEU A 116 3.53 8.75 9.65
N VAL A 117 3.79 10.01 9.30
CA VAL A 117 2.79 10.93 8.73
C VAL A 117 2.34 10.49 7.34
N ARG A 118 3.26 9.94 6.53
CA ARG A 118 2.94 9.46 5.17
C ARG A 118 1.99 8.27 5.19
N TYR A 119 2.25 7.29 6.06
CA TYR A 119 1.50 6.04 6.06
C TYR A 119 0.33 6.02 7.04
N ILE A 120 0.23 7.02 7.93
CA ILE A 120 -0.92 7.22 8.82
C ILE A 120 -1.42 8.66 8.64
N PRO A 121 -2.14 8.95 7.54
CA PRO A 121 -2.58 10.30 7.23
C PRO A 121 -3.51 10.84 8.30
N GLY A 122 -3.29 12.09 8.70
CA GLY A 122 -4.06 12.75 9.76
C GLY A 122 -3.61 12.44 11.18
N LEU A 123 -2.50 11.70 11.37
CA LEU A 123 -1.97 11.42 12.70
C LEU A 123 -1.51 12.71 13.39
N ALA A 124 -2.12 12.99 14.54
CA ALA A 124 -1.72 14.05 15.46
C ALA A 124 -1.64 13.43 16.87
N PRO A 125 -0.52 12.78 17.22
CA PRO A 125 -0.46 11.98 18.43
C PRO A 125 -0.45 12.91 19.66
N SER A 126 -1.36 12.66 20.59
CA SER A 126 -1.39 13.33 21.89
C SER A 126 -0.33 12.77 22.82
N ARG A 127 -0.04 11.46 22.71
CA ARG A 127 0.89 10.75 23.59
C ARG A 127 1.72 9.71 22.86
N VAL A 128 3.03 9.73 23.10
CA VAL A 128 4.02 8.83 22.51
C VAL A 128 4.78 8.09 23.61
N ALA A 129 4.95 6.78 23.47
CA ALA A 129 5.92 6.03 24.25
C ALA A 129 7.20 5.79 23.43
N PHE A 130 8.36 5.97 24.03
CA PHE A 130 9.65 5.60 23.44
C PHE A 130 10.32 4.53 24.31
N VAL A 131 10.36 3.30 23.81
CA VAL A 131 10.87 2.13 24.54
C VAL A 131 12.33 1.87 24.19
N GLY A 132 13.19 1.87 25.21
CA GLY A 132 14.64 1.81 25.06
C GLY A 132 15.22 3.17 24.70
N SER A 133 14.85 4.21 25.46
CA SER A 133 15.29 5.58 25.19
C SER A 133 16.77 5.83 25.52
N GLY A 134 17.39 5.03 26.38
CA GLY A 134 18.80 5.18 26.76
C GLY A 134 19.09 6.41 27.63
N PRO A 135 20.35 6.57 28.08
CA PRO A 135 20.79 7.72 28.86
C PRO A 135 20.76 9.04 28.07
N LEU A 136 20.92 8.96 26.73
CA LEU A 136 20.81 10.10 25.83
C LEU A 136 19.60 9.89 24.89
N PRO A 137 18.38 10.29 25.29
CA PRO A 137 17.11 10.03 24.59
C PRO A 137 16.95 10.89 23.33
N PHE A 138 17.92 10.81 22.43
CA PHE A 138 18.12 11.77 21.35
C PHE A 138 16.90 11.80 20.41
N SER A 139 16.36 10.63 20.10
CA SER A 139 15.26 10.51 19.14
C SER A 139 13.98 11.14 19.67
N SER A 140 13.60 10.84 20.91
CA SER A 140 12.41 11.46 21.51
C SER A 140 12.61 12.95 21.77
N LEU A 141 13.82 13.42 22.07
CA LEU A 141 14.13 14.86 22.14
C LEU A 141 13.88 15.57 20.79
N VAL A 142 14.40 15.00 19.69
CA VAL A 142 14.24 15.59 18.34
C VAL A 142 12.79 15.59 17.92
N LEU A 143 12.08 14.47 18.12
CA LEU A 143 10.66 14.36 17.83
C LEU A 143 9.86 15.40 18.65
N ALA A 144 10.06 15.46 19.97
CA ALA A 144 9.34 16.37 20.86
C ALA A 144 9.61 17.85 20.61
N ALA A 145 10.82 18.20 20.16
CA ALA A 145 11.23 19.58 19.94
C ALA A 145 10.89 20.09 18.52
N ARG A 146 10.93 19.23 17.50
CA ARG A 146 10.89 19.67 16.09
C ARG A 146 9.68 19.19 15.30
N HIS A 147 9.15 18.01 15.63
CA HIS A 147 8.17 17.32 14.78
C HIS A 147 6.81 17.13 15.46
N LEU A 148 6.81 17.04 16.79
CA LEU A 148 5.64 16.77 17.63
C LEU A 148 5.60 17.71 18.86
N PRO A 149 5.53 19.04 18.64
CA PRO A 149 5.66 20.03 19.72
C PRO A 149 4.50 20.01 20.72
N ASN A 150 3.34 19.45 20.36
CA ASN A 150 2.15 19.39 21.22
C ASN A 150 1.95 18.02 21.88
N THR A 151 2.91 17.12 21.75
CA THR A 151 2.80 15.72 22.18
C THR A 151 3.51 15.49 23.50
N VAL A 152 2.93 14.63 24.35
CA VAL A 152 3.56 14.14 25.59
C VAL A 152 4.37 12.89 25.28
N PHE A 153 5.59 12.81 25.79
CA PHE A 153 6.51 11.70 25.59
C PHE A 153 6.80 10.99 26.90
N ASP A 154 6.51 9.69 26.95
CA ASP A 154 6.92 8.80 28.02
C ASP A 154 8.08 7.93 27.53
N ASN A 155 9.25 8.16 28.09
CA ASN A 155 10.48 7.46 27.75
C ASN A 155 10.72 6.33 28.75
N TYR A 156 10.99 5.14 28.23
CA TYR A 156 11.12 3.92 29.02
C TYR A 156 12.51 3.33 28.85
N ASP A 157 13.16 3.03 29.98
CA ASP A 157 14.41 2.28 30.03
C ASP A 157 14.45 1.39 31.27
N ARG A 158 15.12 0.24 31.20
CA ARG A 158 15.32 -0.66 32.34
C ARG A 158 16.32 -0.11 33.36
N SER A 159 17.21 0.80 32.94
CA SER A 159 18.27 1.38 33.77
C SER A 159 17.81 2.68 34.41
N GLY A 160 17.69 2.69 35.73
CA GLY A 160 17.38 3.92 36.48
C GLY A 160 18.43 5.01 36.27
N ALA A 161 19.71 4.63 36.20
CA ALA A 161 20.79 5.57 35.93
C ALA A 161 20.71 6.20 34.52
N ALA A 162 20.17 5.48 33.53
CA ALA A 162 19.94 6.04 32.20
C ALA A 162 18.83 7.10 32.25
N ASN A 163 17.69 6.75 32.85
CA ASN A 163 16.56 7.67 33.00
C ASN A 163 16.91 8.91 33.83
N ASP A 164 17.75 8.79 34.86
CA ASP A 164 18.21 9.92 35.65
C ASP A 164 19.10 10.89 34.85
N ARG A 165 19.97 10.36 33.99
CA ARG A 165 20.79 11.18 33.07
C ARG A 165 19.90 11.89 32.05
N ALA A 166 19.00 11.14 31.43
CA ALA A 166 18.05 11.63 30.44
C ALA A 166 17.18 12.77 30.99
N ARG A 167 16.62 12.59 32.20
CA ARG A 167 15.81 13.62 32.88
C ARG A 167 16.57 14.92 33.14
N LYS A 168 17.87 14.84 33.45
CA LYS A 168 18.69 16.03 33.71
C LYS A 168 18.95 16.85 32.45
N LEU A 169 18.93 16.24 31.26
CA LEU A 169 19.19 16.95 30.00
C LEU A 169 18.12 18.01 29.70
N VAL A 170 16.85 17.71 30.01
CA VAL A 170 15.72 18.62 29.76
C VAL A 170 15.47 19.60 30.90
N ARG A 171 16.30 19.62 31.96
CA ARG A 171 16.02 20.39 33.19
C ARG A 171 15.84 21.89 32.97
N ALA A 172 16.57 22.45 32.01
CA ALA A 172 16.59 23.88 31.73
C ALA A 172 15.52 24.32 30.72
N ASP A 173 14.90 23.37 30.01
CA ASP A 173 13.83 23.64 29.06
C ASP A 173 12.47 23.42 29.73
N GLU A 174 11.73 24.50 29.97
CA GLU A 174 10.47 24.43 30.72
C GLU A 174 9.40 23.59 30.00
N ASP A 175 9.35 23.66 28.68
CA ASP A 175 8.34 22.97 27.87
C ASP A 175 8.64 21.48 27.78
N LEU A 176 9.85 21.11 27.38
CA LEU A 176 10.27 19.71 27.30
C LEU A 176 10.23 19.04 28.68
N ARG A 177 10.60 19.74 29.76
CA ARG A 177 10.51 19.21 31.12
C ARG A 177 9.06 18.89 31.53
N LYS A 178 8.06 19.60 31.02
CA LYS A 178 6.64 19.33 31.30
C LYS A 178 6.10 18.18 30.46
N ARG A 179 6.56 18.04 29.21
CA ARG A 179 6.01 17.08 28.24
C ARG A 179 6.80 15.78 28.14
N MET A 180 8.02 15.70 28.65
CA MET A 180 8.85 14.50 28.62
C MET A 180 9.00 13.88 30.02
N ALA A 181 8.51 12.66 30.18
CA ALA A 181 8.71 11.83 31.36
C ALA A 181 9.68 10.68 31.06
N PHE A 182 10.36 10.20 32.11
CA PHE A 182 11.33 9.11 32.06
C PHE A 182 10.99 8.09 33.14
N HIS A 183 10.87 6.82 32.76
CA HIS A 183 10.33 5.76 33.58
C HIS A 183 11.25 4.54 33.60
N THR A 184 11.60 4.11 34.82
CA THR A 184 12.45 2.93 35.03
C THR A 184 11.59 1.68 35.13
N VAL A 185 11.32 1.05 34.00
CA VAL A 185 10.48 -0.14 33.90
C VAL A 185 10.78 -0.89 32.61
N ASP A 186 10.70 -2.22 32.69
CA ASP A 186 10.74 -3.08 31.51
C ASP A 186 9.39 -3.02 30.79
N VAL A 187 9.39 -2.82 29.48
CA VAL A 187 8.17 -2.78 28.65
C VAL A 187 7.33 -4.05 28.80
N ALA A 188 7.95 -5.21 29.07
CA ALA A 188 7.24 -6.46 29.31
C ALA A 188 6.32 -6.41 30.55
N ASN A 189 6.54 -5.45 31.45
CA ASN A 189 5.74 -5.25 32.65
C ASN A 189 4.66 -4.15 32.48
N LEU A 190 4.64 -3.44 31.35
CA LEU A 190 3.60 -2.45 31.05
C LEU A 190 2.39 -3.14 30.45
N THR A 191 1.18 -2.88 30.95
CA THR A 191 -0.04 -3.46 30.40
C THR A 191 -1.04 -2.37 30.05
N ASP A 192 -1.91 -1.98 30.98
CA ASP A 192 -2.99 -1.02 30.75
C ASP A 192 -2.48 0.37 30.37
N GLU A 193 -1.22 0.69 30.70
CA GLU A 193 -0.56 1.92 30.28
C GLU A 193 -0.34 1.98 28.78
N LEU A 194 -0.06 0.85 28.12
CA LEU A 194 0.23 0.81 26.69
C LEU A 194 -0.98 1.23 25.85
N GLY A 195 -2.20 1.02 26.36
CA GLY A 195 -3.45 1.45 25.73
C GLY A 195 -3.66 2.96 25.71
N LYS A 196 -2.78 3.75 26.34
CA LYS A 196 -2.88 5.23 26.40
C LYS A 196 -2.04 5.93 25.34
N TYR A 197 -1.24 5.19 24.57
CA TYR A 197 -0.33 5.76 23.59
C TYR A 197 -0.90 5.68 22.19
N ASP A 198 -0.86 6.80 21.48
CA ASP A 198 -1.23 6.87 20.06
C ASP A 198 -0.12 6.26 19.18
N VAL A 199 1.13 6.37 19.65
CA VAL A 199 2.32 5.83 18.97
C VAL A 199 3.29 5.24 19.99
N VAL A 200 3.82 4.06 19.69
CA VAL A 200 4.94 3.46 20.42
C VAL A 200 6.14 3.34 19.48
N PHE A 201 7.28 3.90 19.89
CA PHE A 201 8.56 3.67 19.26
C PHE A 201 9.32 2.57 19.99
N LEU A 202 9.78 1.56 19.25
CA LEU A 202 10.58 0.46 19.75
C LEU A 202 12.01 0.60 19.21
N ALA A 203 12.94 0.96 20.10
CA ALA A 203 14.34 1.18 19.73
C ALA A 203 15.03 -0.08 19.21
N ALA A 204 16.17 0.10 18.55
CA ALA A 204 16.87 -0.97 17.85
C ALA A 204 17.31 -2.09 18.79
N LEU A 205 17.79 -1.74 19.98
CA LEU A 205 18.42 -2.64 20.94
C LEU A 205 17.47 -3.21 22.01
N VAL A 206 16.16 -2.93 21.91
CA VAL A 206 15.15 -3.61 22.74
C VAL A 206 14.89 -4.99 22.16
N GLY A 207 15.12 -6.03 22.96
CA GLY A 207 15.09 -7.42 22.47
C GLY A 207 16.27 -7.70 21.54
N MET A 208 17.47 -7.84 22.09
CA MET A 208 18.70 -8.00 21.30
C MET A 208 18.74 -9.30 20.48
N ALA A 209 17.98 -10.31 20.87
CA ALA A 209 17.72 -11.50 20.07
C ALA A 209 16.39 -11.36 19.31
N ALA A 210 16.31 -11.93 18.10
CA ALA A 210 15.12 -11.87 17.27
C ALA A 210 13.86 -12.38 18.02
N GLU A 211 13.98 -13.51 18.74
CA GLU A 211 12.89 -14.06 19.53
C GLU A 211 12.44 -13.12 20.66
N ASP A 212 13.37 -12.45 21.32
CA ASP A 212 13.03 -11.54 22.42
C ASP A 212 12.35 -10.27 21.90
N LYS A 213 12.79 -9.76 20.75
CA LYS A 213 12.11 -8.65 20.09
C LYS A 213 10.71 -9.03 19.64
N ALA A 214 10.53 -10.23 19.07
CA ALA A 214 9.22 -10.76 18.72
C ALA A 214 8.30 -10.89 19.94
N LYS A 215 8.82 -11.33 21.10
CA LYS A 215 8.05 -11.34 22.37
C LYS A 215 7.62 -9.94 22.79
N VAL A 216 8.49 -8.95 22.69
CA VAL A 216 8.15 -7.55 22.99
C VAL A 216 7.07 -7.04 22.04
N VAL A 217 7.20 -7.30 20.74
CA VAL A 217 6.18 -6.90 19.75
C VAL A 217 4.84 -7.58 20.02
N ALA A 218 4.83 -8.88 20.30
CA ALA A 218 3.60 -9.58 20.69
C ALA A 218 2.99 -9.01 21.98
N HIS A 219 3.82 -8.61 22.93
CA HIS A 219 3.37 -7.95 24.16
C HIS A 219 2.72 -6.59 23.87
N LEU A 220 3.36 -5.74 23.07
CA LEU A 220 2.80 -4.47 22.62
C LEU A 220 1.46 -4.66 21.91
N GLY A 221 1.37 -5.66 21.05
CA GLY A 221 0.14 -5.98 20.32
C GLY A 221 -1.02 -6.41 21.22
N ARG A 222 -0.75 -7.04 22.36
CA ARG A 222 -1.79 -7.37 23.34
C ARG A 222 -2.33 -6.14 24.08
N HIS A 223 -1.52 -5.11 24.28
CA HIS A 223 -1.82 -4.06 25.26
C HIS A 223 -1.96 -2.64 24.69
N MET A 224 -1.46 -2.35 23.49
CA MET A 224 -1.69 -1.07 22.82
C MET A 224 -3.17 -0.85 22.46
N ALA A 225 -3.60 0.37 22.17
CA ALA A 225 -4.95 0.62 21.66
C ALA A 225 -5.09 0.17 20.20
N ASP A 226 -6.27 -0.29 19.82
CA ASP A 226 -6.59 -0.59 18.41
C ASP A 226 -6.40 0.67 17.55
N GLY A 227 -5.80 0.49 16.37
CA GLY A 227 -5.45 1.62 15.48
C GLY A 227 -4.21 2.43 15.90
N ALA A 228 -3.63 2.20 17.08
CA ALA A 228 -2.39 2.86 17.50
C ALA A 228 -1.21 2.46 16.60
N ALA A 229 -0.24 3.35 16.45
CA ALA A 229 0.92 3.13 15.60
C ALA A 229 2.09 2.52 16.36
N LEU A 230 2.82 1.62 15.71
CA LEU A 230 4.08 1.05 16.17
C LEU A 230 5.18 1.41 15.17
N VAL A 231 6.25 2.04 15.65
CA VAL A 231 7.46 2.31 14.87
C VAL A 231 8.59 1.47 15.42
N VAL A 232 9.13 0.53 14.63
CA VAL A 232 10.19 -0.39 15.07
C VAL A 232 11.47 -0.11 14.30
N ARG A 233 12.57 0.10 15.03
CA ARG A 233 13.91 0.12 14.44
C ARG A 233 14.41 -1.29 14.20
N SER A 234 14.92 -1.52 13.00
CA SER A 234 15.46 -2.79 12.50
C SER A 234 16.80 -2.53 11.80
N ALA A 235 17.32 -3.51 11.08
CA ALA A 235 18.49 -3.40 10.21
C ALA A 235 18.27 -4.18 8.91
N HIS A 236 19.14 -3.97 7.93
CA HIS A 236 19.12 -4.66 6.65
C HIS A 236 20.54 -4.87 6.10
N GLY A 237 20.76 -5.99 5.42
CA GLY A 237 22.07 -6.36 4.87
C GLY A 237 23.17 -6.40 5.93
N ALA A 238 24.36 -5.88 5.60
CA ALA A 238 25.52 -5.85 6.50
C ALA A 238 25.28 -5.05 7.79
N ARG A 239 24.36 -4.06 7.79
CA ARG A 239 23.98 -3.33 9.01
C ARG A 239 23.36 -4.25 10.08
N GLY A 240 22.92 -5.46 9.69
CA GLY A 240 22.45 -6.48 10.62
C GLY A 240 23.54 -7.12 11.49
N PHE A 241 24.82 -6.78 11.30
CA PHE A 241 25.88 -7.06 12.29
C PHE A 241 25.87 -6.09 13.48
N LEU A 242 25.29 -4.89 13.31
CA LEU A 242 25.22 -3.86 14.35
C LEU A 242 23.94 -3.97 15.19
N TYR A 243 22.81 -4.25 14.53
CA TYR A 243 21.49 -4.28 15.16
C TYR A 243 20.69 -5.53 14.75
N PRO A 244 19.72 -5.96 15.59
CA PRO A 244 18.84 -7.06 15.24
C PRO A 244 17.97 -6.71 14.02
N ILE A 245 17.83 -7.69 13.12
CA ILE A 245 16.89 -7.64 12.00
C ILE A 245 15.54 -8.13 12.52
N VAL A 246 14.51 -7.34 12.28
CA VAL A 246 13.12 -7.68 12.57
C VAL A 246 12.45 -8.13 11.29
N ASP A 247 11.89 -9.34 11.30
CA ASP A 247 11.06 -9.86 10.23
C ASP A 247 9.68 -9.18 10.28
N PRO A 248 9.18 -8.58 9.18
CA PRO A 248 7.81 -8.07 9.11
C PRO A 248 6.74 -9.11 9.51
N GLU A 249 6.97 -10.41 9.29
CA GLU A 249 6.04 -11.46 9.74
C GLU A 249 5.95 -11.56 11.27
N ASP A 250 7.02 -11.25 12.00
CA ASP A 250 6.97 -11.17 13.47
C ASP A 250 6.10 -10.01 13.94
N ILE A 251 6.12 -8.89 13.21
CA ILE A 251 5.25 -7.75 13.46
C ILE A 251 3.79 -8.12 13.22
N ARG A 252 3.49 -8.81 12.11
CA ARG A 252 2.13 -9.28 11.80
C ARG A 252 1.61 -10.28 12.81
N ARG A 253 2.42 -11.26 13.18
CA ARG A 253 2.10 -12.24 14.23
C ARG A 253 1.88 -11.58 15.59
N GLY A 254 2.53 -10.44 15.82
CA GLY A 254 2.30 -9.60 16.99
C GLY A 254 0.98 -8.83 17.00
N GLY A 255 0.15 -8.90 15.95
CA GLY A 255 -1.14 -8.21 15.89
C GLY A 255 -1.12 -6.81 15.25
N PHE A 256 -0.13 -6.56 14.38
CA PHE A 256 0.00 -5.28 13.66
C PHE A 256 -0.07 -5.46 12.15
N ASP A 257 -0.71 -4.53 11.44
CA ASP A 257 -0.62 -4.40 9.99
C ASP A 257 0.65 -3.60 9.65
N VAL A 258 1.61 -4.24 8.98
CA VAL A 258 2.84 -3.58 8.52
C VAL A 258 2.49 -2.66 7.34
N LEU A 259 2.62 -1.35 7.54
CA LEU A 259 2.29 -0.34 6.54
C LEU A 259 3.45 -0.07 5.60
N THR A 260 4.68 -0.04 6.13
CA THR A 260 5.89 0.12 5.34
C THR A 260 7.11 -0.46 6.05
N VAL A 261 8.09 -0.89 5.26
CA VAL A 261 9.45 -1.19 5.70
C VAL A 261 10.38 -0.33 4.87
N TYR A 262 11.20 0.49 5.53
CA TYR A 262 12.15 1.37 4.87
C TYR A 262 13.58 0.99 5.25
N HIS A 263 14.43 0.81 4.24
CA HIS A 263 15.84 0.48 4.37
C HIS A 263 16.66 1.67 3.87
N PRO A 264 17.26 2.48 4.75
CA PRO A 264 18.10 3.59 4.32
C PRO A 264 19.34 3.09 3.57
N ASP A 265 19.71 3.83 2.52
CA ASP A 265 20.89 3.60 1.69
C ASP A 265 22.02 4.62 1.95
N ASP A 266 21.80 5.54 2.90
CA ASP A 266 22.72 6.58 3.33
C ASP A 266 23.42 6.24 4.67
N GLU A 267 23.91 7.27 5.37
CA GLU A 267 24.58 7.16 6.67
C GLU A 267 23.62 6.77 7.83
N VAL A 268 22.30 6.78 7.61
CA VAL A 268 21.34 6.26 8.60
C VAL A 268 21.46 4.73 8.66
N ILE A 269 21.67 4.20 9.87
CA ILE A 269 21.94 2.77 10.05
C ILE A 269 20.64 1.96 10.21
N ASN A 270 19.67 2.48 10.97
CA ASN A 270 18.48 1.70 11.29
C ASN A 270 17.47 1.69 10.14
N SER A 271 17.04 0.49 9.75
CA SER A 271 15.79 0.32 9.01
C SER A 271 14.61 0.72 9.91
N VAL A 272 13.53 1.21 9.31
CA VAL A 272 12.32 1.62 10.04
C VAL A 272 11.13 0.81 9.52
N ILE A 273 10.40 0.18 10.43
CA ILE A 273 9.12 -0.47 10.14
C ILE A 273 8.03 0.39 10.79
N VAL A 274 7.05 0.82 10.00
CA VAL A 274 5.83 1.47 10.52
C VAL A 274 4.70 0.47 10.40
N ALA A 275 4.01 0.23 11.51
CA ALA A 275 2.89 -0.69 11.59
C ALA A 275 1.75 -0.06 12.38
N ARG A 276 0.54 -0.59 12.22
CA ARG A 276 -0.67 -0.15 12.93
C ARG A 276 -1.29 -1.34 13.65
N LYS A 277 -1.65 -1.18 14.92
CA LYS A 277 -2.33 -2.23 15.67
C LYS A 277 -3.67 -2.54 14.99
N ILE A 278 -3.88 -3.80 14.69
CA ILE A 278 -5.10 -4.27 14.04
C ILE A 278 -6.23 -4.22 15.07
N ASP A 279 -7.35 -3.63 14.66
CA ASP A 279 -8.59 -3.68 15.43
C ASP A 279 -9.07 -5.15 15.51
N ALA A 280 -9.17 -5.68 16.72
CA ALA A 280 -9.51 -7.08 16.92
C ALA A 280 -10.91 -7.43 16.38
N ASN A 281 -11.87 -6.50 16.47
CA ASN A 281 -13.20 -6.67 15.90
C ASN A 281 -13.14 -6.67 14.38
N ALA A 282 -12.39 -5.72 13.79
CA ALA A 282 -12.20 -5.67 12.34
C ALA A 282 -11.58 -6.98 11.82
N ASN A 283 -10.61 -7.56 12.54
CA ASN A 283 -10.01 -8.83 12.15
C ASN A 283 -11.00 -10.00 12.21
N MET A 284 -11.86 -10.05 13.24
CA MET A 284 -12.92 -11.05 13.34
C MET A 284 -13.93 -10.91 12.19
N GLU A 285 -14.30 -9.69 11.81
CA GLU A 285 -15.17 -9.41 10.67
C GLU A 285 -14.54 -9.87 9.35
N VAL A 286 -13.25 -9.57 9.13
CA VAL A 286 -12.51 -10.05 7.95
C VAL A 286 -12.49 -11.57 7.91
N ALA A 287 -12.15 -12.23 9.03
CA ALA A 287 -12.09 -13.68 9.10
C ALA A 287 -13.46 -14.32 8.80
N ALA A 288 -14.54 -13.78 9.38
CA ALA A 288 -15.90 -14.25 9.12
C ALA A 288 -16.32 -14.06 7.66
N LEU A 289 -15.98 -12.91 7.05
CA LEU A 289 -16.23 -12.65 5.64
C LEU A 289 -15.47 -13.66 4.76
N VAL A 290 -14.15 -13.82 4.96
CA VAL A 290 -13.33 -14.75 4.18
C VAL A 290 -13.85 -16.19 4.32
N GLN A 291 -14.28 -16.60 5.51
CA GLN A 291 -14.90 -17.92 5.70
C GLN A 291 -16.21 -18.07 4.92
N LYS A 292 -17.08 -17.05 4.92
CA LYS A 292 -18.31 -17.05 4.13
C LYS A 292 -18.02 -17.13 2.63
N ILE A 293 -17.08 -16.33 2.12
CA ILE A 293 -16.67 -16.33 0.72
C ILE A 293 -16.07 -17.69 0.32
N THR A 294 -15.24 -18.28 1.18
CA THR A 294 -14.67 -19.62 0.97
C THR A 294 -15.77 -20.69 0.86
N SER A 295 -16.81 -20.60 1.69
CA SER A 295 -17.95 -21.52 1.66
C SER A 295 -18.77 -21.37 0.38
N LEU A 296 -18.99 -20.13 -0.07
CA LEU A 296 -19.67 -19.83 -1.33
C LEU A 296 -18.87 -20.30 -2.53
N HIS A 297 -17.55 -20.04 -2.56
CA HIS A 297 -16.64 -20.57 -3.58
C HIS A 297 -16.75 -22.09 -3.69
N ALA A 298 -16.68 -22.80 -2.57
CA ALA A 298 -16.80 -24.26 -2.54
C ALA A 298 -18.18 -24.77 -3.03
N ALA A 299 -19.25 -24.00 -2.83
CA ALA A 299 -20.59 -24.33 -3.34
C ALA A 299 -20.69 -24.07 -4.85
N ILE A 300 -20.22 -22.91 -5.33
CA ILE A 300 -20.25 -22.53 -6.75
C ILE A 300 -19.42 -23.51 -7.58
N THR A 301 -18.22 -23.88 -7.13
CA THR A 301 -17.33 -24.82 -7.85
C THR A 301 -17.94 -26.23 -8.01
N LYS A 302 -18.95 -26.60 -7.20
CA LYS A 302 -19.66 -27.88 -7.32
C LYS A 302 -20.84 -27.84 -8.28
N LEU A 303 -21.22 -26.67 -8.79
CA LEU A 303 -22.32 -26.56 -9.74
C LEU A 303 -21.96 -27.25 -11.06
N PRO A 304 -22.89 -28.00 -11.68
CA PRO A 304 -22.64 -28.66 -12.95
C PRO A 304 -22.58 -27.68 -14.13
N SER A 305 -23.11 -26.46 -13.95
CA SER A 305 -23.13 -25.38 -14.94
C SER A 305 -23.24 -24.04 -14.23
N LEU A 306 -22.67 -23.00 -14.85
CA LEU A 306 -22.81 -21.59 -14.45
C LEU A 306 -23.87 -20.84 -15.28
N SER A 307 -24.65 -21.55 -16.10
CA SER A 307 -25.77 -20.95 -16.83
C SER A 307 -26.89 -20.53 -15.86
N PRO A 308 -27.65 -19.46 -16.16
CA PRO A 308 -28.72 -18.97 -15.28
C PRO A 308 -29.67 -20.08 -14.84
N SER A 309 -29.84 -20.19 -13.53
CA SER A 309 -30.70 -21.17 -12.86
C SER A 309 -30.94 -20.73 -11.42
N PRO A 310 -32.01 -21.20 -10.74
CA PRO A 310 -32.29 -20.78 -9.37
C PRO A 310 -31.11 -20.97 -8.40
N ASP A 311 -30.33 -22.03 -8.55
CA ASP A 311 -29.16 -22.30 -7.69
C ASP A 311 -27.98 -21.38 -8.00
N VAL A 312 -27.68 -21.16 -9.28
CA VAL A 312 -26.64 -20.21 -9.73
C VAL A 312 -26.99 -18.80 -9.26
N ASP A 313 -28.22 -18.35 -9.57
CA ASP A 313 -28.68 -17.01 -9.27
C ASP A 313 -28.65 -16.76 -7.75
N ARG A 314 -29.08 -17.73 -6.94
CA ARG A 314 -29.01 -17.65 -5.48
C ARG A 314 -27.58 -17.53 -4.98
N LEU A 315 -26.67 -18.41 -5.41
CA LEU A 315 -25.30 -18.44 -4.91
C LEU A 315 -24.50 -17.17 -5.29
N PHE A 316 -24.65 -16.70 -6.53
CA PHE A 316 -24.01 -15.45 -6.95
C PHE A 316 -24.65 -14.22 -6.29
N THR A 317 -25.96 -14.22 -6.06
CA THR A 317 -26.61 -13.17 -5.26
C THR A 317 -26.07 -13.13 -3.83
N GLU A 318 -25.97 -14.29 -3.17
CA GLU A 318 -25.39 -14.39 -1.83
C GLU A 318 -23.92 -13.92 -1.78
N LEU A 319 -23.16 -14.20 -2.84
CA LEU A 319 -21.78 -13.74 -3.00
C LEU A 319 -21.71 -12.21 -3.15
N VAL A 320 -22.49 -11.63 -4.06
CA VAL A 320 -22.54 -10.17 -4.24
C VAL A 320 -22.96 -9.48 -2.94
N MET A 321 -24.01 -9.98 -2.27
CA MET A 321 -24.51 -9.44 -1.02
C MET A 321 -23.50 -9.56 0.14
N ALA A 322 -22.54 -10.49 0.07
CA ALA A 322 -21.43 -10.56 1.02
C ALA A 322 -20.34 -9.51 0.73
N CYS A 323 -20.19 -9.06 -0.51
CA CYS A 323 -19.12 -8.17 -0.97
C CYS A 323 -19.51 -6.68 -1.05
N VAL A 324 -20.81 -6.36 -1.10
CA VAL A 324 -21.32 -4.98 -1.20
C VAL A 324 -21.13 -4.17 0.09
N PRO A 325 -21.44 -4.69 1.30
CA PRO A 325 -21.29 -3.92 2.52
C PRO A 325 -19.85 -3.43 2.75
N PRO A 326 -19.65 -2.25 3.37
CA PRO A 326 -18.33 -1.81 3.79
C PRO A 326 -17.65 -2.88 4.64
N SER A 327 -16.38 -3.16 4.34
CA SER A 327 -15.59 -4.16 5.05
C SER A 327 -14.15 -3.69 5.19
N PRO A 328 -13.50 -3.93 6.34
CA PRO A 328 -12.10 -3.59 6.54
C PRO A 328 -11.13 -4.54 5.81
N VAL A 329 -11.64 -5.52 5.04
CA VAL A 329 -10.80 -6.46 4.29
C VAL A 329 -9.98 -5.74 3.21
N ASP A 330 -8.67 -5.97 3.25
CA ASP A 330 -7.79 -5.71 2.12
C ASP A 330 -7.54 -7.02 1.38
N VAL A 331 -8.26 -7.22 0.27
CA VAL A 331 -8.16 -8.44 -0.51
C VAL A 331 -6.77 -8.65 -1.13
N THR A 332 -5.93 -7.63 -1.20
CA THR A 332 -4.56 -7.73 -1.73
C THR A 332 -3.58 -8.30 -0.70
N LYS A 333 -3.95 -8.24 0.58
CA LYS A 333 -3.14 -8.73 1.72
C LYS A 333 -3.59 -10.09 2.26
N LEU A 334 -4.51 -10.77 1.57
CA LEU A 334 -4.97 -12.10 1.99
C LEU A 334 -3.82 -13.12 1.96
N ALA A 335 -3.92 -14.13 2.83
CA ALA A 335 -3.00 -15.26 2.84
C ALA A 335 -2.99 -16.00 1.49
N PRO A 336 -1.90 -16.69 1.11
CA PRO A 336 -1.76 -17.32 -0.21
C PRO A 336 -2.92 -18.21 -0.65
N ASP A 337 -3.46 -19.04 0.25
CA ASP A 337 -4.61 -19.91 -0.07
C ASP A 337 -5.87 -19.11 -0.38
N ALA A 338 -6.10 -18.01 0.35
CA ALA A 338 -7.23 -17.11 0.11
C ALA A 338 -7.04 -16.28 -1.17
N GLN A 339 -5.80 -15.93 -1.54
CA GLN A 339 -5.50 -15.32 -2.85
C GLN A 339 -5.83 -16.26 -3.99
N LYS A 340 -5.42 -17.53 -3.89
CA LYS A 340 -5.72 -18.53 -4.91
C LYS A 340 -7.24 -18.74 -5.07
N MET A 341 -7.96 -18.86 -3.95
CA MET A 341 -9.42 -18.93 -3.95
C MET A 341 -10.04 -17.71 -4.63
N ARG A 342 -9.54 -16.51 -4.31
CA ARG A 342 -10.00 -15.26 -4.92
C ARG A 342 -9.79 -15.25 -6.44
N GLU A 343 -8.62 -15.66 -6.93
CA GLU A 343 -8.35 -15.75 -8.36
C GLU A 343 -9.28 -16.73 -9.08
N GLU A 344 -9.54 -17.89 -8.48
CA GLU A 344 -10.51 -18.88 -8.99
C GLU A 344 -11.93 -18.29 -9.01
N LEU A 345 -12.33 -17.60 -7.95
CA LEU A 345 -13.64 -16.98 -7.83
C LEU A 345 -13.88 -15.88 -8.88
N ILE A 346 -12.87 -15.06 -9.19
CA ILE A 346 -12.95 -14.04 -10.26
C ILE A 346 -13.21 -14.71 -11.62
N ARG A 347 -12.57 -15.86 -11.92
CA ARG A 347 -12.83 -16.60 -13.15
C ARG A 347 -14.26 -17.14 -13.19
N LEU A 348 -14.74 -17.71 -12.08
CA LEU A 348 -16.12 -18.19 -11.96
C LEU A 348 -17.14 -17.05 -12.14
N CYS A 349 -16.86 -15.86 -11.59
CA CYS A 349 -17.70 -14.67 -11.82
C CYS A 349 -17.70 -14.29 -13.30
N SER A 350 -16.53 -14.29 -13.95
CA SER A 350 -16.42 -13.98 -15.38
C SER A 350 -17.24 -14.93 -16.25
N ASP A 351 -17.16 -16.23 -15.99
CA ASP A 351 -17.88 -17.24 -16.76
C ASP A 351 -19.40 -17.15 -16.52
N ALA A 352 -19.81 -16.99 -15.26
CA ALA A 352 -21.23 -16.83 -14.90
C ALA A 352 -21.85 -15.56 -15.50
N GLU A 353 -21.15 -14.42 -15.43
CA GLU A 353 -21.58 -13.17 -16.07
C GLU A 353 -21.71 -13.34 -17.58
N GLY A 354 -20.72 -13.97 -18.24
CA GLY A 354 -20.78 -14.25 -19.67
C GLY A 354 -21.99 -15.11 -20.07
N HIS A 355 -22.31 -16.13 -19.27
CA HIS A 355 -23.51 -16.95 -19.47
C HIS A 355 -24.81 -16.18 -19.25
N LEU A 356 -24.87 -15.36 -18.19
CA LEU A 356 -26.02 -14.52 -17.88
C LEU A 356 -26.29 -13.52 -18.99
N GLU A 357 -25.28 -12.77 -19.42
CA GLU A 357 -25.39 -11.81 -20.50
C GLU A 357 -25.78 -12.50 -21.83
N ALA A 358 -25.23 -13.68 -22.13
CA ALA A 358 -25.61 -14.44 -23.32
C ALA A 358 -27.08 -14.86 -23.29
N HIS A 359 -27.56 -15.39 -22.15
CA HIS A 359 -28.95 -15.78 -21.95
C HIS A 359 -29.90 -14.61 -22.17
N TYR A 360 -29.63 -13.47 -21.51
CA TYR A 360 -30.47 -12.29 -21.64
C TYR A 360 -30.38 -11.66 -23.03
N SER A 361 -29.20 -11.67 -23.66
CA SER A 361 -29.06 -11.20 -25.03
C SER A 361 -29.85 -12.05 -26.02
N ASP A 362 -29.85 -13.38 -25.88
CA ASP A 362 -30.66 -14.29 -26.70
C ASP A 362 -32.17 -14.06 -26.47
N MET A 363 -32.59 -13.87 -25.22
CA MET A 363 -33.98 -13.55 -24.86
C MET A 363 -34.44 -12.20 -25.42
N LEU A 364 -33.62 -11.15 -25.29
CA LEU A 364 -33.91 -9.81 -25.81
C LEU A 364 -33.97 -9.81 -27.34
N ASN A 365 -33.10 -10.59 -27.99
CA ASN A 365 -33.07 -10.73 -29.44
C ASN A 365 -34.30 -11.43 -30.03
N ALA A 366 -35.18 -12.02 -29.20
CA ALA A 366 -36.45 -12.59 -29.63
C ALA A 366 -37.55 -11.53 -29.84
N PHE A 367 -37.37 -10.30 -29.34
CA PHE A 367 -38.30 -9.19 -29.58
C PHE A 367 -37.98 -8.49 -30.91
N ASP A 368 -38.99 -7.85 -31.51
CA ASP A 368 -38.81 -7.06 -32.73
C ASP A 368 -37.83 -5.91 -32.49
N ASN A 369 -38.01 -5.19 -31.36
CA ASN A 369 -37.13 -4.15 -30.86
C ASN A 369 -36.49 -4.58 -29.52
N PRO A 370 -35.28 -5.15 -29.52
CA PRO A 370 -34.64 -5.62 -28.29
C PRO A 370 -34.40 -4.51 -27.25
N LEU A 371 -34.12 -3.27 -27.71
CA LEU A 371 -33.76 -2.15 -26.84
C LEU A 371 -34.90 -1.67 -25.93
N ASP A 372 -36.15 -1.85 -26.35
CA ASP A 372 -37.35 -1.49 -25.56
C ASP A 372 -37.55 -2.38 -24.33
N HIS A 373 -36.78 -3.47 -24.22
CA HIS A 373 -36.93 -4.49 -23.20
C HIS A 373 -35.70 -4.66 -22.30
N LEU A 374 -34.72 -3.76 -22.41
CA LEU A 374 -33.48 -3.83 -21.62
C LEU A 374 -33.71 -3.88 -20.11
N SER A 375 -34.80 -3.28 -19.60
CA SER A 375 -35.17 -3.31 -18.17
C SER A 375 -35.47 -4.70 -17.61
N ARG A 376 -35.59 -5.72 -18.47
CA ARG A 376 -35.73 -7.12 -18.04
C ARG A 376 -34.44 -7.71 -17.52
N PHE A 377 -33.29 -7.11 -17.82
CA PHE A 377 -32.01 -7.58 -17.32
C PHE A 377 -31.88 -7.29 -15.81
N PRO A 378 -31.50 -8.26 -14.95
CA PRO A 378 -31.52 -8.10 -13.50
C PRO A 378 -30.68 -6.93 -12.99
N TYR A 379 -29.55 -6.65 -13.65
CA TYR A 379 -28.63 -5.56 -13.27
C TYR A 379 -28.83 -4.28 -14.08
N PHE A 380 -30.01 -4.09 -14.70
CA PHE A 380 -30.32 -2.92 -15.54
C PHE A 380 -29.95 -1.60 -14.85
N SER A 381 -30.49 -1.38 -13.64
CA SER A 381 -30.26 -0.15 -12.88
C SER A 381 -28.78 0.06 -12.54
N ASN A 382 -28.07 -1.01 -12.16
CA ASN A 382 -26.64 -0.95 -11.84
C ASN A 382 -25.83 -0.49 -13.07
N TYR A 383 -26.16 -0.99 -14.26
CA TYR A 383 -25.51 -0.57 -15.49
C TYR A 383 -25.84 0.87 -15.90
N ILE A 384 -27.08 1.33 -15.67
CA ILE A 384 -27.43 2.75 -15.85
C ILE A 384 -26.57 3.63 -14.94
N ASN A 385 -26.52 3.30 -13.64
CA ASN A 385 -25.81 4.09 -12.64
C ASN A 385 -24.30 4.07 -12.88
N LEU A 386 -23.71 2.90 -13.17
CA LEU A 386 -22.29 2.78 -13.48
C LEU A 386 -21.91 3.56 -14.73
N SER A 387 -22.68 3.45 -15.82
CA SER A 387 -22.37 4.16 -17.07
C SER A 387 -22.47 5.67 -16.91
N LYS A 388 -23.46 6.15 -16.14
CA LYS A 388 -23.58 7.56 -15.79
C LYS A 388 -22.40 8.03 -14.94
N LEU A 389 -22.04 7.27 -13.91
CA LEU A 389 -20.88 7.56 -13.05
C LEU A 389 -19.60 7.67 -13.88
N GLU A 390 -19.35 6.70 -14.77
CA GLU A 390 -18.18 6.71 -15.64
C GLU A 390 -18.14 7.93 -16.56
N TYR A 391 -19.27 8.31 -17.14
CA TYR A 391 -19.39 9.52 -17.95
C TYR A 391 -19.13 10.79 -17.12
N ASP A 392 -19.75 10.93 -15.95
CA ASP A 392 -19.60 12.10 -15.10
C ASP A 392 -18.15 12.27 -14.61
N LEU A 393 -17.50 11.17 -14.23
CA LEU A 393 -16.09 11.17 -13.86
C LEU A 393 -15.19 11.54 -15.05
N LEU A 394 -15.46 10.98 -16.23
CA LEU A 394 -14.71 11.29 -17.44
C LEU A 394 -14.79 12.78 -17.79
N VAL A 395 -15.99 13.36 -17.82
CA VAL A 395 -16.21 14.79 -18.12
C VAL A 395 -15.57 15.69 -17.06
N ARG A 396 -15.67 15.30 -15.78
CA ARG A 396 -15.11 16.08 -14.67
C ARG A 396 -13.58 16.12 -14.70
N TYR A 397 -12.95 14.97 -14.93
CA TYR A 397 -11.50 14.82 -14.77
C TYR A 397 -10.72 14.95 -16.08
N ILE A 398 -11.40 14.98 -17.23
CA ILE A 398 -10.83 15.33 -18.54
C ILE A 398 -11.67 16.47 -19.15
N PRO A 399 -11.54 17.71 -18.64
CA PRO A 399 -12.37 18.82 -19.06
C PRO A 399 -12.16 19.17 -20.54
N GLY A 400 -13.26 19.45 -21.25
CA GLY A 400 -13.25 19.80 -22.67
C GLY A 400 -13.22 18.60 -23.62
N LEU A 401 -13.25 17.37 -23.11
CA LEU A 401 -13.34 16.17 -23.93
C LEU A 401 -14.75 16.03 -24.54
N ALA A 402 -14.81 16.02 -25.87
CA ALA A 402 -15.99 15.69 -26.65
C ALA A 402 -15.63 14.52 -27.58
N PRO A 403 -15.73 13.27 -27.12
CA PRO A 403 -15.18 12.14 -27.85
C PRO A 403 -15.99 11.89 -29.12
N SER A 404 -15.31 11.90 -30.26
CA SER A 404 -15.87 11.50 -31.56
C SER A 404 -15.90 9.98 -31.70
N ARG A 405 -14.93 9.29 -31.08
CA ARG A 405 -14.77 7.84 -31.19
C ARG A 405 -14.34 7.20 -29.87
N VAL A 406 -15.06 6.17 -29.45
CA VAL A 406 -14.83 5.41 -28.23
C VAL A 406 -14.58 3.95 -28.57
N ALA A 407 -13.56 3.35 -27.97
CA ALA A 407 -13.41 1.90 -27.93
C ALA A 407 -13.90 1.36 -26.59
N PHE A 408 -14.67 0.27 -26.61
CA PHE A 408 -15.07 -0.46 -25.41
C PHE A 408 -14.49 -1.88 -25.47
N VAL A 409 -13.51 -2.16 -24.61
CA VAL A 409 -12.76 -3.43 -24.61
C VAL A 409 -13.35 -4.38 -23.57
N GLY A 410 -13.76 -5.56 -24.03
CA GLY A 410 -14.51 -6.54 -23.23
C GLY A 410 -15.99 -6.18 -23.14
N SER A 411 -16.62 -5.94 -24.29
CA SER A 411 -18.02 -5.49 -24.33
C SER A 411 -19.03 -6.59 -24.02
N GLY A 412 -18.67 -7.88 -24.16
CA GLY A 412 -19.56 -8.99 -23.85
C GLY A 412 -20.74 -9.17 -24.82
N PRO A 413 -21.54 -10.24 -24.64
CA PRO A 413 -22.73 -10.53 -25.45
C PRO A 413 -23.90 -9.56 -25.20
N LEU A 414 -23.88 -8.84 -24.07
CA LEU A 414 -24.83 -7.79 -23.73
C LEU A 414 -24.04 -6.49 -23.43
N PRO A 415 -23.70 -5.68 -24.45
CA PRO A 415 -22.80 -4.52 -24.35
C PRO A 415 -23.48 -3.32 -23.67
N PHE A 416 -23.94 -3.53 -22.44
CA PHE A 416 -24.87 -2.65 -21.77
C PHE A 416 -24.30 -1.25 -21.56
N SER A 417 -23.03 -1.17 -21.15
CA SER A 417 -22.38 0.10 -20.85
C SER A 417 -22.22 0.97 -22.09
N SER A 418 -21.75 0.40 -23.20
CA SER A 418 -21.63 1.16 -24.45
C SER A 418 -22.99 1.51 -25.04
N LEU A 419 -24.03 0.68 -24.87
CA LEU A 419 -25.41 1.04 -25.25
C LEU A 419 -25.91 2.26 -24.47
N VAL A 420 -25.75 2.29 -23.14
CA VAL A 420 -26.20 3.40 -22.30
C VAL A 420 -25.43 4.68 -22.62
N LEU A 421 -24.11 4.58 -22.75
CA LEU A 421 -23.28 5.72 -23.14
C LEU A 421 -23.70 6.26 -24.52
N ALA A 422 -23.83 5.39 -25.53
CA ALA A 422 -24.17 5.79 -26.89
C ALA A 422 -25.59 6.37 -27.04
N ALA A 423 -26.54 5.92 -26.21
CA ALA A 423 -27.92 6.37 -26.27
C ALA A 423 -28.19 7.64 -25.44
N ARG A 424 -27.52 7.80 -24.28
CA ARG A 424 -27.89 8.84 -23.29
C ARG A 424 -26.85 9.92 -23.08
N HIS A 425 -25.57 9.58 -23.14
CA HIS A 425 -24.50 10.47 -22.67
C HIS A 425 -23.58 10.95 -23.81
N LEU A 426 -23.48 10.17 -24.88
CA LEU A 426 -22.61 10.38 -26.03
C LEU A 426 -23.35 10.09 -27.36
N PRO A 427 -24.46 10.81 -27.65
CA PRO A 427 -25.32 10.51 -28.80
C PRO A 427 -24.66 10.77 -30.16
N ASN A 428 -23.59 11.56 -30.21
CA ASN A 428 -22.88 11.92 -31.44
C ASN A 428 -21.58 11.13 -31.64
N THR A 429 -21.32 10.13 -30.79
CA THR A 429 -20.06 9.39 -30.75
C THR A 429 -20.19 8.04 -31.45
N VAL A 430 -19.13 7.62 -32.13
CA VAL A 430 -19.02 6.27 -32.71
C VAL A 430 -18.39 5.34 -31.67
N PHE A 431 -18.96 4.15 -31.51
CA PHE A 431 -18.52 3.13 -30.56
C PHE A 431 -18.01 1.89 -31.30
N ASP A 432 -16.75 1.55 -31.08
CA ASP A 432 -16.15 0.29 -31.50
C ASP A 432 -16.04 -0.64 -30.28
N ASN A 433 -16.84 -1.70 -30.29
CA ASN A 433 -16.94 -2.68 -29.21
C ASN A 433 -16.07 -3.89 -29.55
N TYR A 434 -15.25 -4.32 -28.60
CA TYR A 434 -14.27 -5.38 -28.78
C TYR A 434 -14.52 -6.54 -27.83
N ASP A 435 -14.58 -7.74 -28.39
CA ASP A 435 -14.64 -8.98 -27.63
C ASP A 435 -13.87 -10.09 -28.37
N ARG A 436 -13.30 -11.05 -27.63
CA ARG A 436 -12.62 -12.21 -28.21
C ARG A 436 -13.61 -13.25 -28.76
N SER A 437 -14.84 -13.25 -28.27
CA SER A 437 -15.87 -14.22 -28.64
C SER A 437 -16.71 -13.70 -29.81
N GLY A 438 -16.60 -14.39 -30.95
CA GLY A 438 -17.45 -14.09 -32.12
C GLY A 438 -18.94 -14.21 -31.81
N ALA A 439 -19.32 -15.23 -31.04
CA ALA A 439 -20.70 -15.42 -30.62
C ALA A 439 -21.22 -14.29 -29.72
N ALA A 440 -20.36 -13.69 -28.90
CA ALA A 440 -20.73 -12.52 -28.09
C ALA A 440 -21.01 -11.31 -28.98
N ASN A 441 -20.09 -10.99 -29.89
CA ASN A 441 -20.26 -9.88 -30.83
C ASN A 441 -21.47 -10.05 -31.76
N ASP A 442 -21.77 -11.28 -32.19
CA ASP A 442 -22.96 -11.54 -33.03
C ASP A 442 -24.27 -11.32 -32.27
N ARG A 443 -24.32 -11.68 -30.98
CA ARG A 443 -25.47 -11.40 -30.11
C ARG A 443 -25.63 -9.90 -29.87
N ALA A 444 -24.53 -9.23 -29.52
CA ALA A 444 -24.48 -7.79 -29.30
C ALA A 444 -24.95 -7.00 -30.53
N ARG A 445 -24.47 -7.37 -31.73
CA ARG A 445 -24.87 -6.73 -33.00
C ARG A 445 -26.37 -6.87 -33.28
N LYS A 446 -26.99 -7.98 -32.91
CA LYS A 446 -28.44 -8.20 -33.13
C LYS A 446 -29.30 -7.33 -32.22
N LEU A 447 -28.81 -6.89 -31.06
CA LEU A 447 -29.59 -6.06 -30.14
C LEU A 447 -29.92 -4.69 -30.72
N VAL A 448 -28.98 -4.08 -31.44
CA VAL A 448 -29.15 -2.75 -32.06
C VAL A 448 -29.79 -2.79 -33.44
N ARG A 449 -30.20 -3.98 -33.94
CA ARG A 449 -30.62 -4.15 -35.35
C ARG A 449 -31.81 -3.28 -35.77
N ALA A 450 -32.72 -3.02 -34.84
CA ALA A 450 -33.96 -2.29 -35.09
C ALA A 450 -33.80 -0.77 -34.94
N ASP A 451 -32.71 -0.32 -34.31
CA ASP A 451 -32.41 1.09 -34.11
C ASP A 451 -31.46 1.57 -35.22
N GLU A 452 -31.96 2.45 -36.11
CA GLU A 452 -31.18 2.88 -37.27
C GLU A 452 -29.92 3.67 -36.88
N ASP A 453 -29.99 4.47 -35.82
CA ASP A 453 -28.89 5.33 -35.40
C ASP A 453 -27.80 4.53 -34.69
N LEU A 454 -28.17 3.75 -33.66
CA LEU A 454 -27.22 2.90 -32.93
C LEU A 454 -26.60 1.84 -33.84
N ARG A 455 -27.35 1.27 -34.79
CA ARG A 455 -26.79 0.33 -35.78
C ARG A 455 -25.72 0.96 -36.66
N LYS A 456 -25.78 2.27 -36.93
CA LYS A 456 -24.77 2.98 -37.73
C LYS A 456 -23.55 3.37 -36.88
N ARG A 457 -23.76 3.73 -35.62
CA ARG A 457 -22.70 4.26 -34.75
C ARG A 457 -22.01 3.20 -33.89
N MET A 458 -22.59 2.01 -33.70
CA MET A 458 -22.01 0.94 -32.89
C MET A 458 -21.53 -0.21 -33.78
N THR A 459 -20.23 -0.49 -33.73
CA THR A 459 -19.60 -1.63 -34.43
C THR A 459 -19.08 -2.65 -33.41
N PHE A 460 -19.11 -3.93 -33.77
CA PHE A 460 -18.69 -5.05 -32.91
C PHE A 460 -17.63 -5.89 -33.61
N HIS A 461 -16.45 -5.98 -32.99
CA HIS A 461 -15.23 -6.55 -33.55
C HIS A 461 -14.76 -7.77 -32.77
N THR A 462 -14.59 -8.88 -33.48
CA THR A 462 -14.05 -10.13 -32.90
C THR A 462 -12.54 -10.13 -33.00
N VAL A 463 -11.88 -9.53 -32.01
CA VAL A 463 -10.42 -9.40 -31.97
C VAL A 463 -9.95 -9.20 -30.53
N ASP A 464 -8.78 -9.77 -30.20
CA ASP A 464 -8.12 -9.48 -28.94
C ASP A 464 -7.47 -8.09 -28.99
N VAL A 465 -7.70 -7.26 -27.97
CA VAL A 465 -7.10 -5.92 -27.86
C VAL A 465 -5.58 -5.94 -27.92
N ALA A 466 -4.94 -7.03 -27.47
CA ALA A 466 -3.49 -7.20 -27.55
C ALA A 466 -2.97 -7.22 -29.00
N ASN A 467 -3.84 -7.51 -29.97
CA ASN A 467 -3.51 -7.51 -31.40
C ASN A 467 -3.81 -6.19 -32.10
N LEU A 468 -4.45 -5.22 -31.42
CA LEU A 468 -4.72 -3.90 -31.97
C LEU A 468 -3.52 -2.99 -31.76
N THR A 469 -3.07 -2.30 -32.80
CA THR A 469 -1.94 -1.36 -32.69
C THR A 469 -2.37 0.01 -33.21
N ASP A 470 -2.21 0.25 -34.51
CA ASP A 470 -2.45 1.56 -35.14
C ASP A 470 -3.92 2.00 -35.02
N GLU A 471 -4.85 1.06 -34.83
CA GLU A 471 -6.25 1.34 -34.57
C GLU A 471 -6.47 2.05 -33.23
N LEU A 472 -5.69 1.74 -32.20
CA LEU A 472 -5.86 2.31 -30.86
C LEU A 472 -5.59 3.82 -30.83
N GLY A 473 -4.75 4.30 -31.76
CA GLY A 473 -4.46 5.72 -31.94
C GLY A 473 -5.64 6.54 -32.49
N LYS A 474 -6.75 5.90 -32.90
CA LYS A 474 -7.93 6.56 -33.46
C LYS A 474 -9.00 6.88 -32.42
N TYR A 475 -8.84 6.42 -31.18
CA TYR A 475 -9.84 6.56 -30.13
C TYR A 475 -9.53 7.74 -29.21
N ASP A 476 -10.54 8.57 -28.98
CA ASP A 476 -10.47 9.66 -28.00
C ASP A 476 -10.55 9.10 -26.57
N VAL A 477 -11.30 8.01 -26.41
CA VAL A 477 -11.49 7.29 -25.14
C VAL A 477 -11.45 5.79 -25.36
N VAL A 478 -10.75 5.09 -24.47
CA VAL A 478 -10.82 3.63 -24.35
C VAL A 478 -11.41 3.27 -22.99
N PHE A 479 -12.48 2.49 -22.98
CA PHE A 479 -13.02 1.84 -21.79
C PHE A 479 -12.46 0.43 -21.69
N LEU A 480 -11.92 0.09 -20.53
CA LEU A 480 -11.41 -1.23 -20.20
C LEU A 480 -12.32 -1.89 -19.16
N ALA A 481 -13.08 -2.89 -19.58
CA ALA A 481 -14.04 -3.59 -18.73
C ALA A 481 -13.36 -4.32 -17.56
N ALA A 482 -14.15 -4.66 -16.54
CA ALA A 482 -13.63 -5.19 -15.28
C ALA A 482 -12.88 -6.52 -15.45
N LEU A 483 -13.41 -7.40 -16.30
CA LEU A 483 -12.93 -8.78 -16.50
C LEU A 483 -11.91 -8.94 -17.63
N VAL A 484 -11.48 -7.84 -18.26
CA VAL A 484 -10.34 -7.88 -19.19
C VAL A 484 -9.04 -7.93 -18.37
N GLY A 485 -8.27 -9.01 -18.57
CA GLY A 485 -7.10 -9.29 -17.74
C GLY A 485 -7.53 -9.69 -16.32
N MET A 486 -8.09 -10.89 -16.17
CA MET A 486 -8.61 -11.36 -14.88
C MET A 486 -7.53 -11.53 -13.80
N ALA A 487 -6.26 -11.69 -14.21
CA ALA A 487 -5.11 -11.59 -13.32
C ALA A 487 -4.53 -10.17 -13.35
N ALA A 488 -4.02 -9.70 -12.21
CA ALA A 488 -3.43 -8.36 -12.08
C ALA A 488 -2.33 -8.12 -13.13
N GLU A 489 -1.43 -9.10 -13.32
CA GLU A 489 -0.36 -9.03 -14.32
C GLU A 489 -0.90 -8.93 -15.75
N ASP A 490 -1.96 -9.64 -16.08
CA ASP A 490 -2.54 -9.63 -17.43
C ASP A 490 -3.23 -8.30 -17.70
N LYS A 491 -3.90 -7.73 -16.69
CA LYS A 491 -4.48 -6.39 -16.80
C LYS A 491 -3.40 -5.32 -16.96
N ALA A 492 -2.31 -5.41 -16.21
CA ALA A 492 -1.16 -4.52 -16.36
C ALA A 492 -0.54 -4.62 -17.76
N LYS A 493 -0.43 -5.83 -18.35
CA LYS A 493 0.01 -6.01 -19.74
C LYS A 493 -0.93 -5.33 -20.74
N VAL A 494 -2.26 -5.45 -20.56
CA VAL A 494 -3.24 -4.77 -21.41
C VAL A 494 -3.11 -3.25 -21.28
N VAL A 495 -2.96 -2.73 -20.06
CA VAL A 495 -2.78 -1.29 -19.84
C VAL A 495 -1.48 -0.79 -20.48
N ALA A 496 -0.37 -1.50 -20.30
CA ALA A 496 0.90 -1.16 -20.96
C ALA A 496 0.79 -1.22 -22.49
N HIS A 497 0.00 -2.16 -23.03
CA HIS A 497 -0.29 -2.22 -24.46
C HIS A 497 -1.08 -1.01 -24.95
N LEU A 498 -2.18 -0.66 -24.27
CA LEU A 498 -2.97 0.53 -24.56
C LEU A 498 -2.09 1.79 -24.52
N GLY A 499 -1.24 1.93 -23.51
CA GLY A 499 -0.36 3.08 -23.35
C GLY A 499 0.73 3.20 -24.42
N ARG A 500 1.07 2.13 -25.13
CA ARG A 500 1.99 2.18 -26.29
C ARG A 500 1.31 2.65 -27.58
N HIS A 501 0.01 2.46 -27.71
CA HIS A 501 -0.68 2.57 -29.00
C HIS A 501 -1.82 3.61 -29.02
N MET A 502 -2.34 4.05 -27.88
CA MET A 502 -3.30 5.15 -27.79
C MET A 502 -2.65 6.49 -28.12
N ALA A 503 -3.45 7.42 -28.65
CA ALA A 503 -3.01 8.77 -28.96
C ALA A 503 -2.68 9.57 -27.69
N ASP A 504 -1.68 10.45 -27.78
CA ASP A 504 -1.31 11.37 -26.72
C ASP A 504 -2.51 12.23 -26.30
N GLY A 505 -2.76 12.29 -24.99
CA GLY A 505 -3.88 13.04 -24.43
C GLY A 505 -5.24 12.34 -24.48
N ALA A 506 -5.37 11.17 -25.12
CA ALA A 506 -6.57 10.33 -25.08
C ALA A 506 -6.86 9.85 -23.65
N ALA A 507 -8.13 9.56 -23.36
CA ALA A 507 -8.56 9.12 -22.04
C ALA A 507 -8.68 7.59 -21.95
N LEU A 508 -8.33 7.05 -20.79
CA LEU A 508 -8.52 5.66 -20.42
C LEU A 508 -9.45 5.59 -19.21
N VAL A 509 -10.54 4.83 -19.33
CA VAL A 509 -11.46 4.53 -18.22
C VAL A 509 -11.30 3.07 -17.88
N VAL A 510 -10.85 2.75 -16.67
CA VAL A 510 -10.61 1.37 -16.22
C VAL A 510 -11.57 1.01 -15.10
N ARG A 511 -12.31 -0.09 -15.28
CA ARG A 511 -13.07 -0.71 -14.19
C ARG A 511 -12.17 -1.53 -13.29
N SER A 512 -12.32 -1.34 -12.00
CA SER A 512 -11.56 -1.98 -10.93
C SER A 512 -12.51 -2.41 -9.80
N ALA A 513 -11.96 -2.76 -8.65
CA ALA A 513 -12.70 -3.05 -7.41
C ALA A 513 -11.92 -2.56 -6.18
N HIS A 514 -12.63 -2.48 -5.05
CA HIS A 514 -12.06 -2.06 -3.77
C HIS A 514 -12.72 -2.83 -2.62
N GLY A 515 -11.95 -3.06 -1.55
CA GLY A 515 -12.37 -3.83 -0.38
C GLY A 515 -12.89 -5.22 -0.76
N ALA A 516 -14.00 -5.65 -0.14
CA ALA A 516 -14.61 -6.96 -0.38
C ALA A 516 -15.10 -7.16 -1.83
N ARG A 517 -15.43 -6.09 -2.57
CA ARG A 517 -15.78 -6.19 -4.00
C ARG A 517 -14.63 -6.76 -4.84
N GLY A 518 -13.41 -6.72 -4.33
CA GLY A 518 -12.25 -7.34 -4.97
C GLY A 518 -12.26 -8.88 -4.98
N PHE A 519 -13.22 -9.55 -4.32
CA PHE A 519 -13.53 -10.97 -4.54
C PHE A 519 -14.29 -11.23 -5.84
N LEU A 520 -14.99 -10.23 -6.38
CA LEU A 520 -15.80 -10.33 -7.60
C LEU A 520 -14.98 -9.94 -8.84
N TYR A 521 -14.17 -8.88 -8.73
CA TYR A 521 -13.39 -8.33 -9.84
C TYR A 521 -11.93 -8.07 -9.48
N PRO A 522 -11.03 -8.00 -10.48
CA PRO A 522 -9.65 -7.62 -10.26
C PRO A 522 -9.52 -6.19 -9.68
N VAL A 523 -8.74 -6.06 -8.62
CA VAL A 523 -8.25 -4.77 -8.13
C VAL A 523 -7.10 -4.33 -9.03
N VAL A 524 -7.10 -3.05 -9.40
CA VAL A 524 -6.11 -2.44 -10.28
C VAL A 524 -5.38 -1.39 -9.48
N ASP A 525 -4.07 -1.54 -9.36
CA ASP A 525 -3.23 -0.55 -8.73
C ASP A 525 -3.09 0.67 -9.66
N PRO A 526 -3.40 1.90 -9.21
CA PRO A 526 -3.12 3.12 -9.95
C PRO A 526 -1.67 3.23 -10.42
N GLU A 527 -0.71 2.65 -9.68
CA GLU A 527 0.69 2.62 -10.10
C GLU A 527 0.92 1.78 -11.38
N ASP A 528 0.18 0.68 -11.59
CA ASP A 528 0.23 -0.07 -12.85
C ASP A 528 -0.25 0.77 -14.03
N ILE A 529 -1.27 1.61 -13.80
CA ILE A 529 -1.76 2.56 -14.80
C ILE A 529 -0.69 3.61 -15.14
N CYS A 530 -0.01 4.14 -14.12
CA CYS A 530 1.10 5.06 -14.29
C CYS A 530 2.27 4.44 -15.05
N ARG A 531 2.69 3.22 -14.68
CA ARG A 531 3.74 2.46 -15.37
C ARG A 531 3.37 2.15 -16.83
N GLY A 532 2.08 1.99 -17.11
CA GLY A 532 1.54 1.86 -18.46
C GLY A 532 1.64 3.12 -19.32
N GLY A 533 2.09 4.27 -18.78
CA GLY A 533 2.27 5.51 -19.53
C GLY A 533 1.04 6.42 -19.54
N PHE A 534 0.20 6.31 -18.51
CA PHE A 534 -0.94 7.18 -18.27
C PHE A 534 -0.74 8.02 -17.00
N ASP A 535 -1.41 9.16 -16.94
CA ASP A 535 -1.52 10.01 -15.77
C ASP A 535 -2.89 9.81 -15.13
N VAL A 536 -2.93 9.17 -13.96
CA VAL A 536 -4.18 8.88 -13.24
C VAL A 536 -4.76 10.18 -12.70
N ARG A 537 -5.96 10.53 -13.17
CA ARG A 537 -6.68 11.75 -12.80
C ARG A 537 -7.62 11.55 -11.63
N ALA A 538 -8.24 10.38 -11.53
CA ALA A 538 -9.15 10.04 -10.46
C ALA A 538 -9.24 8.53 -10.25
N VAL A 539 -9.45 8.14 -9.00
CA VAL A 539 -9.86 6.80 -8.59
C VAL A 539 -11.11 6.96 -7.75
N TYR A 540 -12.20 6.31 -8.14
CA TYR A 540 -13.47 6.39 -7.45
C TYR A 540 -13.92 5.00 -7.01
N HIS A 541 -14.26 4.87 -5.73
CA HIS A 541 -14.77 3.65 -5.11
C HIS A 541 -16.21 3.90 -4.68
N PRO A 542 -17.23 3.37 -5.39
CA PRO A 542 -18.61 3.51 -4.99
C PRO A 542 -18.88 2.87 -3.62
N ASP A 543 -19.74 3.51 -2.83
CA ASP A 543 -20.21 3.04 -1.52
C ASP A 543 -21.66 2.51 -1.57
N ASP A 544 -22.27 2.48 -2.76
CA ASP A 544 -23.64 2.03 -3.02
C ASP A 544 -23.69 0.66 -3.73
N GLU A 545 -24.80 0.36 -4.42
CA GLU A 545 -25.01 -0.88 -5.17
C GLU A 545 -24.12 -1.01 -6.42
N VAL A 546 -23.40 0.04 -6.83
CA VAL A 546 -22.42 -0.04 -7.91
C VAL A 546 -21.20 -0.82 -7.43
N ILE A 547 -20.84 -1.88 -8.17
CA ILE A 547 -19.75 -2.78 -7.76
C ILE A 547 -18.39 -2.30 -8.25
N ASN A 548 -18.30 -1.83 -9.50
CA ASN A 548 -16.99 -1.49 -10.07
C ASN A 548 -16.49 -0.14 -9.56
N SER A 549 -15.26 -0.13 -9.07
CA SER A 549 -14.48 1.10 -8.95
C SER A 549 -14.09 1.60 -10.33
N VAL A 550 -13.92 2.91 -10.48
CA VAL A 550 -13.60 3.54 -11.77
C VAL A 550 -12.31 4.34 -11.63
N ILE A 551 -11.36 4.09 -12.52
CA ILE A 551 -10.12 4.85 -12.65
C ILE A 551 -10.19 5.65 -13.94
N ILE A 552 -10.02 6.98 -13.84
CA ILE A 552 -9.90 7.88 -14.99
C ILE A 552 -8.43 8.23 -15.14
N ALA A 553 -7.86 7.96 -16.32
CA ALA A 553 -6.49 8.28 -16.63
C ALA A 553 -6.36 8.94 -18.00
N ARG A 554 -5.27 9.68 -18.21
CA ARG A 554 -4.98 10.37 -19.47
C ARG A 554 -3.64 9.91 -20.02
N LYS A 555 -3.57 9.59 -21.32
CA LYS A 555 -2.33 9.21 -21.97
C LYS A 555 -1.32 10.37 -21.89
N VAL A 556 -0.13 10.11 -21.34
CA VAL A 556 0.94 11.10 -21.25
C VAL A 556 1.61 11.25 -22.60
N GLY A 557 1.73 12.49 -23.09
CA GLY A 557 2.37 12.75 -24.37
C GLY A 557 3.89 12.79 -24.31
N ALA A 558 4.54 12.41 -25.41
CA ALA A 558 6.01 12.34 -25.51
C ALA A 558 6.72 13.69 -25.27
N HIS A 559 6.00 14.81 -25.40
CA HIS A 559 6.51 16.18 -25.26
C HIS A 559 6.24 16.84 -23.89
N GLY A 560 5.63 16.13 -22.93
CA GLY A 560 5.34 16.65 -21.58
C GLY A 560 6.57 16.91 -20.69
N ASN A 561 7.75 16.39 -21.08
CA ASN A 561 9.01 16.60 -20.35
C ASN A 561 9.72 17.93 -20.68
N GLY A 562 9.14 18.79 -21.53
CA GLY A 562 9.86 19.94 -22.11
C GLY A 562 9.64 21.32 -21.48
N LEU A 563 8.68 21.51 -20.58
CA LEU A 563 8.29 22.87 -20.15
C LEU A 563 8.09 22.98 -18.64
N GLN A 564 9.11 22.60 -17.87
CA GLN A 564 9.38 23.09 -16.51
C GLN A 564 10.76 22.58 -16.06
N ASN A 565 11.84 23.03 -16.71
CA ASN A 565 13.18 23.01 -16.13
C ASN A 565 14.16 23.80 -17.01
N GLY A 566 14.11 25.12 -16.84
CA GLY A 566 15.19 26.00 -17.22
C GLY A 566 15.95 26.46 -15.98
N GLN A 567 16.71 25.55 -15.34
CA GLN A 567 18.03 25.78 -14.72
C GLN A 567 18.44 24.62 -13.80
N HIS A 568 19.70 24.23 -13.93
CA HIS A 568 20.48 23.22 -13.19
C HIS A 568 20.46 21.78 -13.73
N ALA A 569 21.57 21.47 -14.41
CA ALA A 569 21.97 20.16 -14.85
C ALA A 569 22.46 19.27 -13.67
N ASN A 570 22.40 17.95 -13.92
CA ASN A 570 22.92 16.81 -13.16
C ASN A 570 22.08 16.27 -12.00
N ALA A 571 21.11 15.40 -12.33
CA ALA A 571 20.75 14.23 -11.51
C ALA A 571 20.13 13.14 -12.40
N ARG A 572 20.69 11.93 -12.36
CA ARG A 572 20.08 10.72 -12.92
C ARG A 572 19.02 10.22 -11.93
N GLY A 573 17.83 9.87 -12.46
CA GLY A 573 16.85 9.00 -11.81
C GLY A 573 15.95 9.68 -10.78
N ALA A 574 14.96 10.44 -11.24
CA ALA A 574 13.80 10.80 -10.42
C ALA A 574 12.53 10.35 -11.17
N VAL A 575 11.81 9.40 -10.58
CA VAL A 575 10.45 9.02 -10.97
C VAL A 575 9.52 10.17 -10.55
N PRO A 576 8.58 10.66 -11.40
CA PRO A 576 7.70 11.74 -11.01
C PRO A 576 6.78 11.29 -9.87
N ILE A 577 6.81 12.04 -8.77
CA ILE A 577 5.88 11.89 -7.65
C ILE A 577 4.49 12.32 -8.15
N CYS A 578 3.60 11.35 -8.36
CA CYS A 578 2.21 11.60 -8.71
C CYS A 578 1.29 11.31 -7.50
N CYS A 579 0.15 12.02 -7.47
CA CYS A 579 -1.01 11.87 -6.59
C CYS A 579 -1.06 12.76 -5.33
N LYS A 580 -1.82 13.88 -5.44
CA LYS A 580 -2.77 14.28 -4.39
C LYS A 580 -4.09 13.57 -4.70
N VAL A 581 -4.51 12.63 -3.85
CA VAL A 581 -5.81 11.96 -3.95
C VAL A 581 -6.81 12.80 -3.15
N GLU A 582 -7.79 13.40 -3.82
CA GLU A 582 -8.93 14.04 -3.14
C GLU A 582 -10.01 13.00 -2.88
N ALA A 583 -10.23 12.68 -1.60
CA ALA A 583 -11.34 11.84 -1.15
C ALA A 583 -12.52 12.70 -0.65
N SER A 584 -13.72 12.36 -1.13
CA SER A 584 -15.06 12.72 -0.63
C SER A 584 -15.60 14.16 -0.84
N ALA A 585 -16.73 14.27 -1.56
CA ALA A 585 -17.77 15.31 -1.38
C ALA A 585 -19.06 15.05 -2.21
N LEU A 586 -19.46 13.80 -2.49
CA LEU A 586 -20.66 13.52 -3.32
C LEU A 586 -21.98 13.40 -2.52
N GLN A 587 -21.93 13.16 -1.21
CA GLN A 587 -23.10 12.75 -0.41
C GLN A 587 -24.19 13.82 -0.14
N LYS A 588 -24.13 15.04 -0.70
CA LYS A 588 -25.09 16.11 -0.36
C LYS A 588 -25.89 16.72 -1.51
N ARG A 589 -25.88 16.15 -2.72
CA ARG A 589 -26.59 16.76 -3.87
C ARG A 589 -27.55 15.87 -4.68
N GLU A 590 -27.73 14.60 -4.32
CA GLU A 590 -28.55 13.68 -5.15
C GLU A 590 -30.05 13.62 -4.79
N GLU A 591 -30.52 14.37 -3.78
CA GLU A 591 -31.95 14.41 -3.43
C GLU A 591 -32.85 15.25 -4.37
N MET A 592 -32.33 15.87 -5.43
CA MET A 592 -33.12 16.79 -6.27
C MET A 592 -33.29 16.39 -7.75
N ALA A 593 -32.97 15.15 -8.14
CA ALA A 593 -33.05 14.72 -9.55
C ALA A 593 -33.90 13.46 -9.80
N ALA A 594 -34.84 13.13 -8.91
CA ALA A 594 -35.79 12.04 -9.10
C ALA A 594 -37.14 12.56 -9.64
N LYS A 595 -37.16 13.07 -10.88
CA LYS A 595 -38.40 13.31 -11.64
C LYS A 595 -38.11 13.53 -13.12
N GLU A 596 -37.74 12.46 -13.82
CA GLU A 596 -37.92 12.29 -15.27
C GLU A 596 -37.43 10.88 -15.65
N LEU A 597 -38.33 9.90 -15.48
CA LEU A 597 -38.15 8.54 -15.98
C LEU A 597 -39.47 8.10 -16.64
N SER A 598 -39.62 8.46 -17.91
CA SER A 598 -40.38 7.68 -18.90
C SER A 598 -39.60 7.74 -20.20
N ILE A 599 -39.52 6.58 -20.86
CA ILE A 599 -39.00 6.42 -22.24
C ILE A 599 -39.72 7.39 -23.18
#